data_AF-A0A258KUQ2-F1
#
_entry.id   AF-A0A258KUQ2-F1
#
_cell.length_a   1.000
_cell.length_b   1.000
_cell.length_c   1.000
_cell.angle_alpha   90.00
_cell.angle_beta   90.00
_cell.angle_gamma   90.00
#
_symmetry.space_group_name_H-M   'P 1'
#
loop_
_entity.id
_entity.type
_entity.pdbx_description
1 polymer ?
#
loop_
_entity_poly.entity_id
_entity_poly.type
_entity_poly.pdbx_seq_one_letter_code
_entity_poly.pdbx_strand_id
1 'polypeptide(L)'
;TLEYAGKLLNDPENLLLIFPQGKLYSGHVDEIQFQKGLINLVNSSSRKFQYIFAASFADYFQHRKPVMTCYLQDWEGAEFTSLQLIKSAFNKHYELSRLKQTAIQV
;
A
#
# COMPACT_ATOMS: atom_id res chain seq x y z
N THR A 1 8.73 1.46 18.06
CA THR A 1 9.71 1.52 16.93
C THR A 1 9.23 0.60 15.81
N LEU A 2 9.77 0.70 14.59
CA LEU A 2 9.36 -0.14 13.43
C LEU A 2 9.54 -1.65 13.69
N GLU A 3 10.55 -2.02 14.48
CA GLU A 3 10.79 -3.41 14.87
C GLU A 3 9.64 -3.98 15.73
N TYR A 4 9.14 -3.19 16.69
CA TYR A 4 7.99 -3.59 17.51
C TYR A 4 6.75 -3.81 16.63
N ALA A 5 6.51 -2.91 15.68
CA ALA A 5 5.39 -3.02 14.74
C ALA A 5 5.49 -4.28 13.86
N GLY A 6 6.70 -4.68 13.43
CA GLY A 6 6.89 -5.93 12.70
C GLY A 6 6.66 -7.17 13.58
N LYS A 7 7.01 -7.12 14.87
CA LYS A 7 6.71 -8.23 15.81
C LYS A 7 5.20 -8.39 16.07
N LEU A 8 4.42 -7.30 16.03
CA LEU A 8 2.96 -7.37 16.15
C LEU A 8 2.33 -8.22 15.04
N LEU A 9 2.89 -8.21 13.83
CA LEU A 9 2.42 -9.02 12.70
C LEU A 9 2.66 -10.53 12.85
N ASN A 10 3.29 -10.97 13.95
CA ASN A 10 3.38 -12.41 14.26
C ASN A 10 2.08 -12.98 14.83
N ASP A 11 1.19 -12.12 15.29
CA ASP A 11 -0.14 -12.49 15.76
C ASP A 11 -1.14 -12.26 14.61
N PRO A 12 -1.87 -13.29 14.16
CA PRO A 12 -2.83 -13.17 13.07
C PRO A 12 -4.02 -12.25 13.39
N GLU A 13 -4.26 -11.88 14.65
CA GLU A 13 -5.31 -10.92 15.01
C GLU A 13 -4.90 -9.45 14.82
N ASN A 14 -3.61 -9.20 14.52
CA ASN A 14 -3.09 -7.85 14.34
C ASN A 14 -3.08 -7.41 12.87
N LEU A 15 -3.47 -6.15 12.65
CA LEU A 15 -3.32 -5.45 11.38
C LEU A 15 -2.37 -4.26 11.54
N LEU A 16 -1.44 -4.14 10.60
CA LEU A 16 -0.57 -2.96 10.50
C LEU A 16 -0.81 -2.22 9.20
N LEU A 17 -1.18 -0.94 9.31
CA LEU A 17 -1.23 -0.01 8.18
C LEU A 17 0.09 0.74 8.06
N ILE A 18 0.67 0.77 6.86
CA ILE A 18 1.92 1.48 6.58
C ILE A 18 1.78 2.39 5.35
N PHE A 19 2.27 3.63 5.48
CA PHE A 19 2.45 4.55 4.37
C PHE A 19 3.91 4.53 3.92
N PRO A 20 4.26 3.91 2.77
CA PRO A 20 5.63 3.57 2.43
C PRO A 20 6.52 4.77 2.07
N GLN A 21 5.94 5.92 1.74
CA GLN A 21 6.65 7.12 1.28
C GLN A 21 7.34 7.90 2.41
N GLY A 22 6.91 7.74 3.65
CA GLY A 22 7.51 8.37 4.85
C GLY A 22 7.36 9.89 4.96
N LYS A 23 6.74 10.55 3.97
CA LYS A 23 6.39 11.98 3.96
C LYS A 23 5.03 12.14 3.29
N LEU A 24 4.43 13.32 3.45
CA LEU A 24 3.22 13.69 2.72
C LEU A 24 3.59 14.07 1.27
N TYR A 25 2.83 13.53 0.33
CA TYR A 25 2.92 13.81 -1.10
C TYR A 25 1.54 14.24 -1.61
N SER A 26 1.51 14.84 -2.81
CA SER A 26 0.26 15.03 -3.54
C SER A 26 -0.43 13.69 -3.77
N GLY A 27 -1.76 13.67 -3.77
CA GLY A 27 -2.55 12.50 -4.17
C GLY A 27 -2.46 12.16 -5.67
N HIS A 28 -1.79 12.99 -6.47
CA HIS A 28 -1.67 12.85 -7.93
C HIS A 28 -0.22 12.56 -8.35
N VAL A 29 0.46 11.67 -7.63
CA VAL A 29 1.80 11.21 -8.03
C VAL A 29 1.71 10.06 -9.04
N ASP A 30 2.66 9.99 -9.96
CA ASP A 30 2.77 8.90 -10.95
C ASP A 30 3.44 7.65 -10.38
N GLU A 31 4.26 7.79 -9.33
CA GLU A 31 4.94 6.66 -8.70
C GLU A 31 5.04 6.87 -7.19
N ILE A 32 4.74 5.81 -6.46
CA ILE A 32 4.84 5.70 -5.02
C ILE A 32 6.25 5.23 -4.66
N GLN A 33 7.02 6.13 -4.06
CA GLN A 33 8.38 5.83 -3.58
C GLN A 33 8.33 5.09 -2.25
N PHE A 34 9.19 4.08 -2.08
CA PHE A 34 9.24 3.26 -0.88
C PHE A 34 10.51 3.57 -0.08
N GLN A 35 10.34 3.81 1.22
CA GLN A 35 11.45 3.98 2.15
C GLN A 35 11.92 2.62 2.69
N LYS A 36 13.21 2.55 3.05
CA LYS A 36 13.85 1.34 3.62
C LYS A 36 13.23 0.88 4.95
N GLY A 37 12.44 1.72 5.62
CA GLY A 37 11.77 1.36 6.87
C GLY A 37 10.83 0.15 6.72
N LEU A 38 10.20 -0.04 5.55
CA LEU A 38 9.33 -1.18 5.30
C LEU A 38 10.09 -2.51 5.37
N ILE A 39 11.28 -2.61 4.75
CA ILE A 39 12.01 -3.87 4.74
C ILE A 39 12.51 -4.24 6.14
N ASN A 40 12.88 -3.26 6.95
CA ASN A 40 13.24 -3.48 8.35
C ASN A 40 12.06 -4.05 9.15
N LEU A 41 10.85 -3.53 8.92
CA LEU A 41 9.64 -4.01 9.55
C LEU A 41 9.33 -5.46 9.15
N VAL A 42 9.32 -5.75 7.85
CA VAL A 42 9.08 -7.10 7.32
C VAL A 42 10.11 -8.09 7.88
N ASN A 43 11.38 -7.70 7.94
CA ASN A 43 12.46 -8.55 8.48
C ASN A 43 12.38 -8.77 9.99
N SER A 44 11.70 -7.90 10.74
CA SER A 44 11.49 -8.07 12.18
C SER A 44 10.29 -8.96 12.54
N SER A 45 9.54 -9.40 11.53
CA SER A 45 8.42 -10.35 11.68
C SER A 45 8.84 -11.78 11.31
N SER A 46 7.96 -12.75 11.59
CA SER A 46 8.04 -14.14 11.15
C SER A 46 7.72 -14.33 9.67
N ARG A 47 7.33 -13.26 8.96
CA ARG A 47 6.90 -13.25 7.55
C ARG A 47 5.67 -14.12 7.26
N LYS A 48 4.92 -14.50 8.29
CA LYS A 48 3.66 -15.26 8.20
C LYS A 48 2.46 -14.33 8.26
N PHE A 49 2.38 -13.39 7.33
CA PHE A 49 1.27 -12.43 7.23
C PHE A 49 0.94 -12.17 5.77
N GLN A 50 -0.27 -11.68 5.51
CA GLN A 50 -0.74 -11.31 4.17
C GLN A 50 -0.41 -9.83 3.87
N TYR A 51 -0.05 -9.53 2.63
CA TYR A 51 0.01 -8.15 2.16
C TYR A 51 -1.32 -7.78 1.50
N ILE A 52 -1.85 -6.63 1.90
CA ILE A 52 -2.98 -5.99 1.22
C ILE A 52 -2.51 -4.62 0.73
N PHE A 53 -2.49 -4.43 -0.58
CA PHE A 53 -2.21 -3.14 -1.18
C PHE A 53 -3.48 -2.31 -1.21
N ALA A 54 -3.41 -1.07 -0.72
CA ALA A 54 -4.51 -0.13 -0.71
C ALA A 54 -4.12 1.15 -1.44
N ALA A 55 -4.81 1.45 -2.54
CA ALA A 55 -4.68 2.71 -3.27
C ALA A 55 -5.99 3.50 -3.13
N SER A 56 -5.92 4.69 -2.54
CA SER A 56 -7.12 5.51 -2.25
C SER A 56 -7.10 6.78 -3.08
N PHE A 57 -8.20 7.06 -3.77
CA PHE A 57 -8.35 8.25 -4.61
C PHE A 57 -9.60 9.02 -4.19
N ALA A 58 -9.47 10.33 -4.08
CA ALA A 58 -10.59 11.22 -3.78
C ALA A 58 -11.13 11.83 -5.08
N ASP A 59 -12.44 11.69 -5.30
CA ASP A 59 -13.17 12.32 -6.39
C ASP A 59 -13.98 13.50 -5.84
N TYR A 60 -13.81 14.66 -6.45
CA TYR A 60 -14.45 15.92 -6.09
C TYR A 60 -15.46 16.40 -7.15
N PHE A 61 -15.57 15.72 -8.29
CA PHE A 61 -16.19 16.29 -9.49
C PHE A 61 -17.61 15.79 -9.75
N GLN A 62 -17.93 14.54 -9.38
CA GLN A 62 -19.23 13.96 -9.72
C GLN A 62 -20.35 14.25 -8.70
N HIS A 63 -20.00 14.57 -7.45
CA HIS A 63 -20.97 14.73 -6.38
C HIS A 63 -20.69 15.96 -5.51
N ARG A 64 -21.76 16.54 -4.94
CA ARG A 64 -21.67 17.70 -4.02
C ARG A 64 -20.75 17.43 -2.82
N LYS A 65 -20.65 16.17 -2.38
CA LYS A 65 -19.72 15.74 -1.33
C LYS A 65 -18.61 14.90 -1.98
N PRO A 66 -17.33 15.13 -1.61
CA PRO A 66 -16.24 14.31 -2.10
C PRO A 66 -16.44 12.85 -1.74
N VAL A 67 -16.08 11.95 -2.64
CA VAL A 67 -16.08 10.49 -2.44
C VAL A 67 -14.64 9.99 -2.45
N MET A 68 -14.31 9.08 -1.55
CA MET A 68 -13.01 8.40 -1.57
C MET A 68 -13.21 6.93 -1.88
N THR A 69 -12.56 6.47 -2.94
CA THR A 69 -12.58 5.06 -3.35
C THR A 69 -11.26 4.41 -2.97
N CYS A 70 -11.33 3.29 -2.24
CA CYS A 70 -10.15 2.51 -1.85
C CYS A 70 -10.11 1.20 -2.66
N TYR A 71 -9.08 1.05 -3.49
CA TYR A 71 -8.85 -0.16 -4.28
C TYR A 71 -7.90 -1.08 -3.51
N LEU A 72 -8.41 -2.25 -3.15
CA LEU A 72 -7.67 -3.28 -2.42
C LEU A 72 -7.18 -4.38 -3.38
N GLN A 73 -5.99 -4.88 -3.13
CA GLN A 73 -5.44 -6.05 -3.81
C GLN A 73 -4.64 -6.90 -2.82
N ASP A 74 -4.96 -8.19 -2.75
CA ASP A 74 -4.14 -9.16 -2.05
C ASP A 74 -2.85 -9.41 -2.84
N TRP A 75 -1.73 -9.49 -2.13
CA TRP A 75 -0.43 -9.77 -2.74
C TRP A 75 0.32 -10.82 -1.92
N GLU A 76 0.69 -11.91 -2.59
CA GLU A 76 1.53 -12.95 -2.03
C GLU A 76 2.99 -12.64 -2.37
N GLY A 77 3.78 -12.38 -1.32
CA GLY A 77 5.21 -12.23 -1.46
C GLY A 77 5.89 -13.59 -1.62
N ALA A 78 6.91 -13.66 -2.45
CA ALA A 78 7.83 -14.81 -2.44
C ALA A 78 8.53 -14.90 -1.06
N GLU A 79 9.01 -16.10 -0.71
CA GLU A 79 9.73 -16.39 0.56
C GLU A 79 10.85 -15.37 0.85
N PHE A 80 11.52 -14.90 -0.22
CA PHE A 80 12.49 -13.80 -0.19
C PHE A 80 11.97 -12.58 -0.96
N THR A 81 11.05 -11.85 -0.33
CA THR A 81 10.53 -10.61 -0.89
C THR A 81 11.53 -9.46 -0.71
N SER A 82 11.94 -8.83 -1.81
CA SER A 82 12.78 -7.63 -1.80
C SER A 82 11.94 -6.35 -1.76
N LEU A 83 12.51 -5.26 -1.24
CA LEU A 83 11.84 -3.94 -1.26
C LEU A 83 11.47 -3.50 -2.68
N GLN A 84 12.31 -3.80 -3.67
CA GLN A 84 12.05 -3.46 -5.07
C GLN A 84 10.88 -4.26 -5.65
N LEU A 85 10.74 -5.54 -5.25
CA LEU A 85 9.62 -6.36 -5.68
C LEU A 85 8.29 -5.83 -5.13
N ILE A 86 8.24 -5.51 -3.82
CA ILE A 86 7.04 -4.90 -3.21
C ILE A 86 6.72 -3.57 -3.89
N LYS A 87 7.74 -2.70 -4.07
CA LYS A 87 7.56 -1.39 -4.71
C LYS A 87 6.98 -1.54 -6.12
N SER A 88 7.54 -2.44 -6.94
CA SER A 88 7.10 -2.67 -8.31
C SER A 88 5.66 -3.21 -8.36
N ALA A 89 5.35 -4.20 -7.53
CA ALA A 89 4.01 -4.78 -7.45
C ALA A 89 2.97 -3.75 -6.96
N PHE A 90 3.30 -2.95 -5.94
CA PHE A 90 2.43 -1.90 -5.43
C PHE A 90 2.19 -0.81 -6.47
N ASN A 91 3.23 -0.36 -7.17
CA ASN A 91 3.06 0.67 -8.21
C ASN A 91 2.25 0.16 -9.40
N LYS A 92 2.38 -1.12 -9.76
CA LYS A 92 1.49 -1.75 -10.75
C LYS A 92 0.03 -1.72 -10.29
N HIS A 93 -0.25 -2.06 -9.02
CA HIS A 93 -1.60 -1.96 -8.43
C HIS A 93 -2.12 -0.52 -8.44
N TYR A 94 -1.27 0.43 -8.02
CA TYR A 94 -1.60 1.85 -7.96
C TYR A 94 -1.99 2.40 -9.35
N GLU A 95 -1.19 2.11 -10.37
CA GLU A 95 -1.49 2.52 -11.76
C GLU A 95 -2.78 1.90 -12.29
N LEU A 96 -2.98 0.59 -12.08
CA LEU A 96 -4.23 -0.07 -12.48
C LEU A 96 -5.45 0.52 -11.76
N SER A 97 -5.30 0.85 -10.47
CA SER A 97 -6.36 1.47 -9.66
C SER A 97 -6.66 2.89 -10.13
N ARG A 98 -5.63 3.66 -10.50
CA ARG A 98 -5.76 4.99 -11.09
C ARG A 98 -6.51 4.94 -12.43
N LEU A 99 -6.15 4.00 -13.31
CA LEU A 99 -6.85 3.79 -14.58
C LEU A 99 -8.32 3.40 -14.37
N LYS A 100 -8.61 2.51 -13.40
CA LYS A 100 -9.99 2.16 -13.03
C LYS A 100 -10.76 3.38 -12.52
N GLN A 101 -10.15 4.20 -11.65
CA GLN A 101 -10.78 5.40 -11.12
C GLN A 101 -11.15 6.39 -12.24
N THR A 102 -10.28 6.59 -13.22
CA THR A 102 -10.57 7.44 -14.38
C THR A 102 -11.62 6.83 -15.30
N ALA A 103 -11.65 5.50 -15.48
CA ALA A 103 -12.63 4.81 -16.32
C ALA A 103 -14.05 4.80 -15.73
N ILE A 104 -14.20 4.89 -14.41
CA ILE A 104 -15.50 4.97 -13.72
C ILE A 104 -16.21 6.32 -13.98
N GLN A 105 -15.52 7.31 -14.57
CA GLN A 105 -16.07 8.65 -14.83
C GLN A 105 -16.82 8.83 -16.17
N VAL A 106 -17.34 7.76 -16.79
CA VAL A 106 -18.16 7.86 -18.03
C VAL A 106 -19.62 7.47 -17.78
#